data_AF-A0A922APW3-F1
#
_entry.id   AF-A0A922APW3-F1
#
_cell.length_a   1.000
_cell.length_b   1.000
_cell.length_c   1.000
_cell.angle_alpha   90.00
_cell.angle_beta   90.00
_cell.angle_gamma   90.00
#
_symmetry.space_group_name_H-M   'P 1'
#
loop_
_entity.id
_entity.type
_entity.pdbx_description
1 polymer ?
#
loop_
_entity_poly.entity_id
_entity_poly.type
_entity_poly.pdbx_seq_one_letter_code
_entity_poly.pdbx_strand_id
1 'polypeptide(L)'
;MACRNPRFASTKLLEHEACESAGCCYDDGDCFQPLAVGYELLTLDETDSGWKGTLVLRDGHRGPFGNDVALLELHVTRESASQVRIRVTDPAFPRFEVPDLPVRRHRDKEKDGENESDFEVHFTSWPFGVAVTRRHSGEVLFNSTPPVERESEGASFSGLVFENQFLEFSTQLAETSGDDEPVLYGLGERVGPARLRADKEGDLYPMFARAPNTSAPVHSRSGGDNLYGVHPFVLQLENGHSGQAHGIFVLAANALEAVVRRDALTFRLTGGIIDVFVFSGPSPQDVIEQYTDVVGRPELPPYWALGYHVGNRGGDDPSADDALKVVTKLRLAGVPMDAYWQDIEYMDDDGRALSLDESKFSRQDMRSFINDLHFHGQYFVCVQVPAIRSQNLSREVGSDQHAGRMTKYNTEADVQRSAFTMQIDEERDHEWDPMARGEELDVFVKGIHGERYAQKAFWSQWAVFVDFFHPNAQQYWHEQLAKFHKYVLPFDGLWLDMNEPSSTCDCTFAAENDIY
;
A
#
# COMPACT_ATOMS: atom_id res chain seq x y z
N MET A 1 16.80 -13.65 11.93
CA MET A 1 16.83 -12.20 11.60
C MET A 1 18.12 -11.52 12.07
N ALA A 2 18.43 -11.56 13.36
CA ALA A 2 19.60 -10.91 13.95
C ALA A 2 20.93 -11.13 13.19
N CYS A 3 21.18 -12.33 12.67
CA CYS A 3 22.44 -12.66 12.01
C CYS A 3 22.41 -12.40 10.49
N ARG A 4 21.21 -12.11 9.96
CA ARG A 4 21.01 -11.63 8.58
C ARG A 4 21.13 -10.11 8.51
N ASN A 5 21.10 -9.45 9.66
CA ASN A 5 21.46 -8.04 9.80
C ASN A 5 21.88 -7.76 11.27
N PRO A 6 23.18 -7.94 11.61
CA PRO A 6 23.71 -7.84 12.98
C PRO A 6 23.37 -6.51 13.66
N ARG A 7 23.23 -5.45 12.86
CA ARG A 7 22.86 -4.11 13.32
C ARG A 7 21.49 -4.03 13.99
N PHE A 8 20.58 -4.96 13.67
CA PHE A 8 19.19 -4.99 14.16
C PHE A 8 18.93 -6.14 15.13
N ALA A 9 19.98 -6.90 15.47
CA ALA A 9 19.95 -7.78 16.61
C ALA A 9 19.85 -6.97 17.90
N SER A 10 19.10 -7.45 18.91
CA SER A 10 19.23 -6.88 20.25
C SER A 10 20.71 -6.93 20.67
N THR A 11 21.23 -5.98 21.43
CA THR A 11 22.63 -6.00 21.89
C THR A 11 23.01 -7.31 22.59
N LYS A 12 22.03 -7.99 23.21
CA LYS A 12 22.21 -9.34 23.77
C LYS A 12 22.55 -10.41 22.73
N LEU A 13 22.07 -10.30 21.49
CA LEU A 13 22.33 -11.24 20.39
C LEU A 13 23.69 -11.03 19.72
N LEU A 14 24.37 -9.92 20.02
CA LEU A 14 25.76 -9.68 19.66
C LEU A 14 26.72 -10.29 20.70
N GLU A 15 26.21 -10.97 21.73
CA GLU A 15 27.02 -11.80 22.62
C GLU A 15 27.14 -13.21 22.02
N HIS A 16 28.34 -13.79 22.09
CA HIS A 16 28.66 -15.11 21.51
C HIS A 16 27.60 -16.19 21.78
N GLU A 17 27.22 -16.40 23.04
CA GLU A 17 26.25 -17.45 23.41
C GLU A 17 24.86 -17.22 22.83
N ALA A 18 24.40 -15.96 22.77
CA ALA A 18 23.08 -15.63 22.24
C ALA A 18 23.06 -15.72 20.71
N CYS A 19 24.18 -15.41 20.05
CA CYS A 19 24.35 -15.60 18.61
C CYS A 19 24.28 -17.08 18.23
N GLU A 20 25.08 -17.93 18.86
CA GLU A 20 25.09 -19.38 18.59
C GLU A 20 23.73 -20.01 18.91
N SER A 21 23.09 -19.60 20.02
CA SER A 21 21.75 -20.08 20.41
C SER A 21 20.65 -19.71 19.41
N ALA A 22 20.88 -18.67 18.59
CA ALA A 22 19.96 -18.26 17.52
C ALA A 22 20.24 -18.96 16.18
N GLY A 23 21.10 -19.99 16.17
CA GLY A 23 21.46 -20.76 14.97
C GLY A 23 22.43 -20.03 14.06
N CYS A 24 23.25 -19.15 14.62
CA CYS A 24 24.17 -18.29 13.87
C CYS A 24 25.64 -18.63 14.14
N CYS A 25 26.51 -18.11 13.29
CA CYS A 25 27.95 -18.17 13.51
C CYS A 25 28.42 -16.85 14.14
N TYR A 26 29.41 -16.95 15.02
CA TYR A 26 30.02 -15.81 15.67
C TYR A 26 31.52 -15.81 15.37
N ASP A 27 32.05 -14.68 14.92
CA ASP A 27 33.49 -14.48 14.70
C ASP A 27 33.88 -13.04 14.98
N ASP A 28 35.00 -12.82 15.68
CA ASP A 28 35.57 -11.49 16.00
C ASP A 28 34.60 -10.38 16.50
N GLY A 29 33.51 -10.76 17.18
CA GLY A 29 32.51 -9.79 17.69
C GLY A 29 31.26 -9.64 16.83
N ASP A 30 31.24 -10.29 15.66
CA ASP A 30 30.15 -10.23 14.69
C ASP A 30 29.32 -11.52 14.70
N CYS A 31 28.00 -11.35 14.81
CA CYS A 31 27.04 -12.43 14.69
C CYS A 31 26.46 -12.47 13.27
N PHE A 32 26.73 -13.54 12.51
CA PHE A 32 26.35 -13.65 11.10
C PHE A 32 25.71 -15.01 10.79
N GLN A 33 24.99 -15.09 9.68
CA GLN A 33 24.33 -16.34 9.30
C GLN A 33 25.36 -17.42 8.85
N PRO A 34 25.25 -18.67 9.32
CA PRO A 34 26.05 -19.78 8.78
C PRO A 34 25.88 -19.89 7.27
N LEU A 35 26.89 -20.47 6.61
CA LEU A 35 26.80 -20.83 5.21
C LEU A 35 25.72 -21.90 5.05
N ALA A 36 24.48 -21.49 4.80
CA ALA A 36 23.37 -22.40 4.63
C ALA A 36 23.35 -22.90 3.18
N VAL A 37 23.28 -24.22 3.04
CA VAL A 37 23.15 -24.91 1.76
C VAL A 37 21.82 -24.46 1.11
N GLY A 38 21.92 -23.84 -0.06
CA GLY A 38 20.80 -23.23 -0.74
C GLY A 38 19.96 -24.16 -1.60
N TYR A 39 19.19 -23.54 -2.49
CA TYR A 39 18.51 -24.22 -3.58
C TYR A 39 19.52 -24.58 -4.69
N GLU A 40 19.25 -25.70 -5.36
CA GLU A 40 19.89 -26.15 -6.60
C GLU A 40 18.86 -26.16 -7.72
N LEU A 41 19.23 -25.64 -8.90
CA LEU A 41 18.40 -25.77 -10.11
C LEU A 41 18.62 -27.15 -10.74
N LEU A 42 17.63 -28.02 -10.63
CA LEU A 42 17.70 -29.39 -11.15
C LEU A 42 17.31 -29.51 -12.61
N THR A 43 16.28 -28.77 -13.02
CA THR A 43 15.78 -28.77 -14.40
C THR A 43 15.63 -27.35 -14.87
N LEU A 44 15.87 -27.13 -16.15
CA LEU A 44 15.62 -25.88 -16.83
C LEU A 44 15.20 -26.20 -18.26
N ASP A 45 13.93 -25.95 -18.55
CA ASP A 45 13.32 -26.16 -19.85
C ASP A 45 13.03 -24.78 -20.47
N GLU A 46 13.45 -24.59 -21.72
CA GLU A 46 13.05 -23.42 -22.49
C GLU A 46 11.59 -23.57 -22.96
N THR A 47 10.85 -22.47 -22.91
CA THR A 47 9.44 -22.35 -23.27
C THR A 47 9.30 -21.28 -24.35
N ASP A 48 8.12 -21.19 -24.97
CA ASP A 48 7.84 -20.19 -26.01
C ASP A 48 8.09 -18.73 -25.56
N SER A 49 8.00 -18.46 -24.25
CA SER A 49 8.12 -17.12 -23.68
C SER A 49 9.28 -16.94 -22.70
N GLY A 50 10.17 -17.93 -22.55
CA GLY A 50 11.25 -17.87 -21.56
C GLY A 50 11.63 -19.25 -21.04
N TRP A 51 11.69 -19.43 -19.72
CA TRP A 51 12.17 -20.67 -19.10
C TRP A 51 11.34 -21.09 -17.90
N LYS A 52 11.29 -22.39 -17.69
CA LYS A 52 10.68 -23.03 -16.53
C LYS A 52 11.68 -23.98 -15.89
N GLY A 53 11.80 -23.97 -14.57
CA GLY A 53 12.77 -24.81 -13.86
C GLY A 53 12.28 -25.33 -12.52
N THR A 54 12.94 -26.38 -12.04
CA THR A 54 12.69 -26.97 -10.72
C THR A 54 13.84 -26.67 -9.79
N LEU A 55 13.55 -26.08 -8.64
CA LEU A 55 14.53 -25.83 -7.59
C LEU A 55 14.33 -26.82 -6.45
N VAL A 56 15.42 -27.39 -5.94
CA VAL A 56 15.40 -28.26 -4.76
C VAL A 56 16.30 -27.70 -3.69
N LEU A 57 15.76 -27.60 -2.48
CA LEU A 57 16.55 -27.29 -1.30
C LEU A 57 17.36 -28.53 -0.91
N ARG A 58 18.69 -28.43 -0.93
CA ARG A 58 19.56 -29.61 -0.72
C ARG A 58 19.60 -30.07 0.74
N ASP A 59 19.31 -29.17 1.68
CA ASP A 59 19.20 -29.45 3.11
C ASP A 59 17.81 -29.07 3.60
N GLY A 60 17.25 -29.75 4.60
CA GLY A 60 15.86 -29.57 5.02
C GLY A 60 15.55 -28.22 5.69
N HIS A 61 16.57 -27.39 5.94
CA HIS A 61 16.45 -26.12 6.65
C HIS A 61 17.38 -25.06 6.07
N ARG A 62 16.84 -23.89 5.73
CA ARG A 62 17.63 -22.74 5.25
C ARG A 62 17.21 -21.43 5.92
N GLY A 63 15.91 -21.21 6.06
CA GLY A 63 15.38 -20.01 6.65
C GLY A 63 15.48 -20.00 8.18
N PRO A 64 15.23 -18.83 8.80
CA PRO A 64 15.38 -18.66 10.24
C PRO A 64 14.11 -19.00 11.04
N PHE A 65 12.97 -19.28 10.39
CA PHE A 65 11.68 -19.51 11.07
C PHE A 65 11.11 -20.92 10.86
N GLY A 66 11.78 -21.76 10.07
CA GLY A 66 11.37 -23.11 9.73
C GLY A 66 10.28 -23.16 8.67
N ASN A 67 9.84 -24.38 8.33
CA ASN A 67 8.89 -24.66 7.24
C ASN A 67 9.40 -24.19 5.87
N ASP A 68 10.68 -24.43 5.59
CA ASP A 68 11.24 -24.27 4.25
C ASP A 68 10.51 -25.15 3.24
N VAL A 69 10.25 -24.60 2.06
CA VAL A 69 9.60 -25.32 0.96
C VAL A 69 10.66 -26.06 0.15
N ALA A 70 10.75 -27.38 0.32
CA ALA A 70 11.84 -28.16 -0.26
C ALA A 70 11.90 -28.17 -1.81
N LEU A 71 10.76 -28.01 -2.47
CA LEU A 71 10.63 -28.02 -3.94
C LEU A 71 9.95 -26.74 -4.40
N LEU A 72 10.61 -25.96 -5.26
CA LEU A 72 10.04 -24.74 -5.85
C LEU A 72 10.01 -24.84 -7.37
N GLU A 73 9.11 -24.08 -7.97
CA GLU A 73 9.02 -23.91 -9.41
C GLU A 73 9.45 -22.49 -9.79
N LEU A 74 10.45 -22.41 -10.66
CA LEU A 74 10.99 -21.18 -11.24
C LEU A 74 10.31 -20.92 -12.59
N HIS A 75 9.83 -19.70 -12.80
CA HIS A 75 9.40 -19.20 -14.10
C HIS A 75 10.15 -17.91 -14.42
N VAL A 76 10.86 -17.88 -15.54
CA VAL A 76 11.47 -16.65 -16.06
C VAL A 76 10.86 -16.34 -17.42
N THR A 77 10.10 -15.26 -17.53
CA THR A 77 9.35 -14.89 -18.73
C THR A 77 9.91 -13.60 -19.33
N ARG A 78 10.14 -13.59 -20.64
CA ARG A 78 10.38 -12.38 -21.43
C ARG A 78 9.01 -11.73 -21.68
N GLU A 79 8.67 -10.70 -20.91
CA GLU A 79 7.37 -10.01 -21.06
C GLU A 79 7.43 -9.03 -22.25
N SER A 80 8.60 -8.45 -22.53
CA SER A 80 8.89 -7.65 -23.74
C SER A 80 10.39 -7.62 -24.05
N ALA A 81 10.82 -6.85 -25.07
CA ALA A 81 12.23 -6.66 -25.39
C ALA A 81 13.03 -6.00 -24.24
N SER A 82 12.38 -5.26 -23.36
CA SER A 82 13.01 -4.51 -22.26
C SER A 82 12.58 -4.97 -20.86
N GLN A 83 11.74 -6.00 -20.77
CA GLN A 83 11.14 -6.46 -19.51
C GLN A 83 11.27 -7.97 -19.34
N VAL A 84 11.88 -8.39 -18.22
CA VAL A 84 11.91 -9.79 -17.80
C VAL A 84 11.25 -9.94 -16.43
N ARG A 85 10.44 -10.99 -16.28
CA ARG A 85 9.74 -11.34 -15.05
C ARG A 85 10.27 -12.66 -14.51
N ILE A 86 10.68 -12.67 -13.24
CA ILE A 86 11.22 -13.82 -12.52
C ILE A 86 10.26 -14.16 -11.40
N ARG A 87 9.72 -15.38 -11.40
CA ARG A 87 8.79 -15.88 -10.38
C ARG A 87 9.32 -17.16 -9.76
N VAL A 88 9.22 -17.26 -8.44
CA VAL A 88 9.48 -18.49 -7.69
C VAL A 88 8.25 -18.81 -6.87
N THR A 89 7.72 -20.02 -7.06
CA THR A 89 6.43 -20.45 -6.51
C THR A 89 6.54 -21.83 -5.87
N ASP A 90 5.60 -22.15 -4.98
CA ASP A 90 5.43 -23.50 -4.44
C ASP A 90 4.47 -24.27 -5.37
N PRO A 91 4.94 -25.32 -6.08
CA PRO A 91 4.10 -26.08 -7.00
C PRO A 91 3.12 -27.02 -6.27
N ALA A 92 3.36 -27.35 -5.00
CA ALA A 92 2.52 -28.24 -4.22
C ALA A 92 1.38 -27.48 -3.51
N PHE A 93 1.62 -26.23 -3.13
CA PHE A 93 0.66 -25.40 -2.42
C PHE A 93 0.55 -24.00 -3.06
N PRO A 94 -0.57 -23.69 -3.76
CA PRO A 94 -0.80 -22.35 -4.26
C PRO A 94 -0.76 -21.31 -3.13
N ARG A 95 0.10 -20.31 -3.30
CA ARG A 95 0.29 -19.22 -2.33
C ARG A 95 -0.43 -17.96 -2.80
N PHE A 96 -0.61 -17.01 -1.90
CA PHE A 96 -1.18 -15.71 -2.27
C PHE A 96 -0.32 -15.02 -3.34
N GLU A 97 -0.97 -14.56 -4.40
CA GLU A 97 -0.42 -13.73 -5.46
C GLU A 97 -1.24 -12.46 -5.54
N VAL A 98 -0.59 -11.32 -5.82
CA VAL A 98 -1.30 -10.04 -5.97
C VAL A 98 -2.23 -10.12 -7.19
N PRO A 99 -3.56 -9.95 -7.03
CA PRO A 99 -4.51 -10.09 -8.12
C PRO A 99 -4.51 -8.88 -9.07
N ASP A 100 -5.12 -9.06 -10.25
CA ASP A 100 -5.56 -7.98 -11.15
C ASP A 100 -4.50 -6.95 -11.59
N LEU A 101 -3.27 -7.39 -11.78
CA LEU A 101 -2.24 -6.55 -12.39
C LEU A 101 -2.62 -6.10 -13.82
N PRO A 102 -2.44 -4.81 -14.17
CA PRO A 102 -2.71 -4.28 -15.51
C PRO A 102 -1.85 -4.89 -16.62
N VAL A 103 -0.74 -5.54 -16.25
CA VAL A 103 0.36 -6.10 -17.07
C VAL A 103 -0.05 -6.76 -18.39
N ARG A 104 -1.32 -7.18 -18.55
CA ARG A 104 -1.78 -7.94 -19.71
C ARG A 104 -3.11 -7.52 -20.34
N ARG A 105 -3.70 -6.36 -20.02
CA ARG A 105 -4.93 -5.93 -20.74
C ARG A 105 -4.68 -5.55 -22.21
N HIS A 106 -3.43 -5.30 -22.61
CA HIS A 106 -3.02 -4.98 -23.98
C HIS A 106 -2.13 -6.06 -24.63
N ARG A 107 -2.46 -7.35 -24.47
CA ARG A 107 -1.90 -8.37 -25.38
C ARG A 107 -2.62 -8.32 -26.73
N ASP A 108 -2.58 -7.17 -27.38
CA ASP A 108 -2.80 -7.11 -28.82
C ASP A 108 -1.62 -7.80 -29.49
N LYS A 109 -1.97 -8.68 -30.42
CA LYS A 109 -1.06 -9.58 -31.13
C LYS A 109 -0.14 -8.80 -32.07
N GLU A 110 0.83 -8.07 -31.55
CA GLU A 110 2.03 -7.83 -32.34
C GLU A 110 2.93 -9.05 -32.18
N LYS A 111 2.99 -9.83 -33.27
CA LYS A 111 4.12 -10.72 -33.51
C LYS A 111 5.34 -9.81 -33.64
N ASP A 112 6.00 -9.52 -32.53
CA ASP A 112 7.39 -9.12 -32.57
C ASP A 112 8.16 -10.30 -33.14
N GLY A 113 8.38 -10.26 -34.46
CA GLY A 113 9.25 -11.22 -35.12
C GLY A 113 10.65 -11.04 -34.56
N GLU A 114 11.23 -12.08 -33.97
CA GLU A 114 12.67 -12.24 -33.66
C GLU A 114 13.45 -10.94 -33.33
N ASN A 115 12.85 -9.99 -32.62
CA ASN A 115 13.56 -8.82 -32.14
C ASN A 115 14.24 -9.22 -30.84
N GLU A 116 15.58 -9.30 -30.91
CA GLU A 116 16.45 -9.61 -29.78
C GLU A 116 16.11 -8.71 -28.58
N SER A 117 15.95 -9.29 -27.39
CA SER A 117 15.75 -8.53 -26.16
C SER A 117 16.97 -7.66 -25.85
N ASP A 118 16.78 -6.51 -25.19
CA ASP A 118 17.87 -5.63 -24.73
C ASP A 118 18.74 -6.26 -23.64
N PHE A 119 18.30 -7.42 -23.13
CA PHE A 119 18.93 -8.17 -22.05
C PHE A 119 19.18 -9.63 -22.43
N GLU A 120 20.05 -10.26 -21.66
CA GLU A 120 20.30 -11.70 -21.63
C GLU A 120 20.03 -12.25 -20.23
N VAL A 121 19.56 -13.49 -20.16
CA VAL A 121 19.26 -14.17 -18.90
C VAL A 121 20.22 -15.34 -18.73
N HIS A 122 20.85 -15.43 -17.57
CA HIS A 122 21.80 -16.45 -17.19
C HIS A 122 21.32 -17.19 -15.94
N PHE A 123 21.64 -18.48 -15.86
CA PHE A 123 21.23 -19.35 -14.76
C PHE A 123 22.46 -20.01 -14.13
N THR A 124 22.61 -19.85 -12.83
CA THR A 124 23.60 -20.58 -12.04
C THR A 124 22.89 -21.74 -11.35
N SER A 125 23.33 -22.98 -11.59
CA SER A 125 22.67 -24.14 -10.99
C SER A 125 22.96 -24.27 -9.49
N TRP A 126 24.20 -24.00 -9.09
CA TRP A 126 24.64 -24.16 -7.71
C TRP A 126 25.77 -23.17 -7.33
N PRO A 127 25.61 -22.39 -6.24
CA PRO A 127 24.34 -22.09 -5.57
C PRO A 127 23.35 -21.43 -6.56
N PHE A 128 22.05 -21.76 -6.45
CA PHE A 128 21.07 -21.26 -7.42
C PHE A 128 21.04 -19.73 -7.48
N GLY A 129 20.99 -19.20 -8.70
CA GLY A 129 20.70 -17.79 -8.99
C GLY A 129 20.28 -17.57 -10.44
N VAL A 130 19.53 -16.50 -10.65
CA VAL A 130 19.22 -15.91 -11.96
C VAL A 130 19.96 -14.59 -12.08
N ALA A 131 20.62 -14.37 -13.22
CA ALA A 131 21.21 -13.10 -13.57
C ALA A 131 20.62 -12.56 -14.88
N VAL A 132 20.49 -11.24 -14.96
CA VAL A 132 20.03 -10.50 -16.13
C VAL A 132 21.09 -9.48 -16.46
N THR A 133 21.61 -9.52 -17.68
CA THR A 133 22.63 -8.59 -18.15
C THR A 133 22.14 -7.80 -19.35
N ARG A 134 22.54 -6.54 -19.48
CA ARG A 134 22.32 -5.74 -20.69
C ARG A 134 23.08 -6.36 -21.85
N ARG A 135 22.39 -6.67 -22.95
CA ARG A 135 22.98 -7.35 -24.11
C ARG A 135 24.15 -6.58 -24.72
N HIS A 136 24.03 -5.26 -24.86
CA HIS A 136 25.04 -4.47 -25.56
C HIS A 136 26.32 -4.23 -24.74
N SER A 137 26.21 -4.03 -23.42
CA SER A 137 27.35 -3.69 -22.57
C SER A 137 27.85 -4.85 -21.70
N GLY A 138 27.04 -5.89 -21.49
CA GLY A 138 27.29 -6.95 -20.51
C GLY A 138 27.05 -6.53 -19.05
N GLU A 139 26.52 -5.33 -18.83
CA GLU A 139 26.23 -4.78 -17.49
C GLU A 139 25.21 -5.64 -16.75
N VAL A 140 25.43 -5.86 -15.44
CA VAL A 140 24.53 -6.65 -14.59
C VAL A 140 23.37 -5.79 -14.12
N LEU A 141 22.16 -6.12 -14.55
CA LEU A 141 20.91 -5.45 -14.16
C LEU A 141 20.25 -6.13 -12.95
N PHE A 142 20.47 -7.42 -12.82
CA PHE A 142 20.01 -8.22 -11.68
C PHE A 142 20.92 -9.44 -11.57
N ASN A 143 21.36 -9.81 -10.38
CA ASN A 143 22.07 -11.06 -10.15
C ASN A 143 21.80 -11.59 -8.75
N SER A 144 20.98 -12.64 -8.69
CA SER A 144 20.62 -13.31 -7.43
C SER A 144 21.57 -14.45 -7.03
N THR A 145 22.64 -14.67 -7.79
CA THR A 145 23.62 -15.73 -7.51
C THR A 145 24.48 -15.36 -6.29
N PRO A 146 24.48 -16.17 -5.23
CA PRO A 146 25.35 -15.93 -4.07
C PRO A 146 26.84 -16.06 -4.45
N PRO A 147 27.72 -15.19 -3.92
CA PRO A 147 29.17 -15.34 -4.11
C PRO A 147 29.69 -16.64 -3.46
N VAL A 148 30.61 -17.33 -4.15
CA VAL A 148 31.12 -18.66 -3.75
C VAL A 148 32.27 -18.57 -2.73
N GLU A 149 33.04 -17.48 -2.72
CA GLU A 149 34.18 -17.28 -1.82
C GLU A 149 33.87 -16.17 -0.82
N ARG A 150 33.92 -16.50 0.49
CA ARG A 150 33.96 -15.50 1.56
C ARG A 150 35.37 -14.93 1.64
N GLU A 151 35.69 -13.96 0.80
CA GLU A 151 36.47 -12.86 1.36
C GLU A 151 35.50 -12.03 2.24
N SER A 152 36.04 -11.24 3.16
CA SER A 152 35.32 -10.37 4.12
C SER A 152 34.19 -9.50 3.54
N GLU A 153 34.02 -9.50 2.21
CA GLU A 153 33.08 -8.74 1.40
C GLU A 153 31.74 -9.48 1.15
N GLY A 154 31.67 -10.80 1.29
CA GLY A 154 30.44 -11.60 1.02
C GLY A 154 29.39 -11.64 2.14
N ALA A 155 29.52 -10.82 3.20
CA ALA A 155 28.66 -10.88 4.38
C ALA A 155 27.26 -10.28 4.18
N SER A 156 27.03 -9.56 3.08
CA SER A 156 25.82 -8.79 2.80
C SER A 156 24.75 -9.53 2.02
N PHE A 157 25.15 -10.58 1.31
CA PHE A 157 24.33 -11.20 0.28
C PHE A 157 23.72 -12.50 0.79
N SER A 158 22.38 -12.56 0.84
CA SER A 158 21.67 -13.76 1.27
C SER A 158 20.99 -14.40 0.05
N GLY A 159 21.37 -15.63 -0.27
CA GLY A 159 20.71 -16.36 -1.35
C GLY A 159 19.25 -16.71 -1.02
N LEU A 160 18.54 -17.28 -2.00
CA LEU A 160 17.10 -17.56 -1.93
C LEU A 160 16.64 -18.31 -0.66
N VAL A 161 15.77 -17.70 0.15
CA VAL A 161 15.02 -18.38 1.21
C VAL A 161 13.53 -18.33 0.90
N PHE A 162 12.85 -19.45 1.14
CA PHE A 162 11.44 -19.61 0.83
C PHE A 162 10.77 -20.46 1.92
N GLU A 163 10.27 -19.79 2.95
CA GLU A 163 9.46 -20.36 4.02
C GLU A 163 8.01 -19.86 3.91
N ASN A 164 7.11 -20.47 4.68
CA ASN A 164 5.70 -20.09 4.64
C ASN A 164 5.43 -18.61 5.01
N GLN A 165 6.23 -18.02 5.91
CA GLN A 165 6.05 -16.62 6.35
C GLN A 165 7.35 -15.81 6.29
N PHE A 166 8.32 -16.29 5.52
CA PHE A 166 9.58 -15.58 5.32
C PHE A 166 10.19 -15.95 3.97
N LEU A 167 10.23 -14.98 3.07
CA LEU A 167 10.88 -15.10 1.78
C LEU A 167 12.01 -14.10 1.75
N GLU A 168 13.17 -14.49 1.24
CA GLU A 168 14.31 -13.60 1.09
C GLU A 168 15.03 -13.86 -0.23
N PHE A 169 15.39 -12.80 -0.92
CA PHE A 169 16.31 -12.87 -2.04
C PHE A 169 17.10 -11.56 -2.13
N SER A 170 18.33 -11.68 -2.62
CA SER A 170 19.21 -10.55 -2.88
C SER A 170 19.47 -10.41 -4.38
N THR A 171 19.82 -9.20 -4.81
CA THR A 171 20.51 -8.96 -6.07
C THR A 171 21.80 -8.20 -5.79
N GLN A 172 22.84 -8.48 -6.59
CA GLN A 172 24.08 -7.73 -6.54
C GLN A 172 23.81 -6.34 -7.09
N LEU A 173 24.40 -5.34 -6.44
CA LEU A 173 24.45 -3.98 -6.97
C LEU A 173 25.80 -3.79 -7.66
N ALA A 174 25.83 -2.96 -8.70
CA ALA A 174 27.05 -2.74 -9.46
C ALA A 174 28.14 -2.18 -8.52
N GLU A 175 29.30 -2.84 -8.50
CA GLU A 175 30.47 -2.32 -7.81
C GLU A 175 30.92 -1.02 -8.50
N THR A 176 30.63 0.09 -7.85
CA THR A 176 31.18 1.39 -8.21
C THR A 176 32.67 1.39 -7.90
N SER A 177 33.50 1.66 -8.91
CA SER A 177 34.95 1.77 -8.75
C SER A 177 35.30 2.86 -7.73
N GLY A 178 36.08 2.54 -6.69
CA GLY A 178 36.50 3.51 -5.67
C GLY A 178 35.73 3.36 -4.35
N ASP A 179 35.37 4.48 -3.71
CA ASP A 179 34.54 4.51 -2.47
C ASP A 179 33.11 5.00 -2.73
N ASP A 180 32.71 5.14 -4.00
CA ASP A 180 31.40 5.64 -4.37
C ASP A 180 30.30 4.63 -3.97
N GLU A 181 29.16 5.11 -3.52
CA GLU A 181 27.96 4.30 -3.27
C GLU A 181 27.15 4.14 -4.57
N PRO A 182 26.45 3.00 -4.78
CA PRO A 182 25.50 2.90 -5.88
C PRO A 182 24.41 3.97 -5.76
N VAL A 183 23.86 4.37 -6.91
CA VAL A 183 22.91 5.48 -7.00
C VAL A 183 21.52 4.91 -7.22
N LEU A 184 20.73 4.85 -6.15
CA LEU A 184 19.41 4.20 -6.16
C LEU A 184 18.30 5.19 -5.74
N TYR A 185 17.12 5.02 -6.32
CA TYR A 185 15.89 5.78 -6.01
C TYR A 185 14.69 4.83 -5.91
N GLY A 186 13.65 5.20 -5.16
CA GLY A 186 12.44 4.36 -5.02
C GLY A 186 12.11 4.03 -3.57
N LEU A 187 11.51 2.86 -3.30
CA LEU A 187 11.12 2.32 -1.98
C LEU A 187 10.20 3.21 -1.13
N GLY A 188 9.14 3.75 -1.73
CA GLY A 188 8.15 4.58 -1.04
C GLY A 188 7.13 3.76 -0.24
N GLU A 189 6.41 4.34 0.72
CA GLU A 189 6.42 5.76 1.12
C GLU A 189 7.21 6.01 2.41
N ARG A 190 8.03 7.07 2.41
CA ARG A 190 8.84 7.50 3.57
C ARG A 190 9.21 8.98 3.46
N VAL A 191 9.49 9.62 4.59
CA VAL A 191 10.09 10.98 4.61
C VAL A 191 11.61 10.86 4.75
N GLY A 192 12.35 11.21 3.70
CA GLY A 192 13.80 11.17 3.71
C GLY A 192 14.41 11.61 2.38
N PRO A 193 15.74 11.50 2.22
CA PRO A 193 16.39 11.75 0.94
C PRO A 193 15.80 10.88 -0.18
N ALA A 194 15.65 11.46 -1.37
CA ALA A 194 15.18 10.73 -2.55
C ALA A 194 16.14 9.60 -2.95
N ARG A 195 17.46 9.87 -2.85
CA ARG A 195 18.50 8.86 -3.04
C ARG A 195 18.52 7.92 -1.84
N LEU A 196 18.41 6.62 -2.09
CA LEU A 196 18.58 5.59 -1.09
C LEU A 196 20.04 5.55 -0.65
N ARG A 197 20.25 5.37 0.64
CA ARG A 197 21.57 5.16 1.21
C ARG A 197 22.00 3.71 0.98
N ALA A 198 23.19 3.53 0.44
CA ALA A 198 23.72 2.22 0.06
C ALA A 198 25.20 2.13 0.45
N ASP A 199 25.50 2.43 1.71
CA ASP A 199 26.85 2.31 2.27
C ASP A 199 27.10 0.89 2.81
N LYS A 200 28.31 0.67 3.35
CA LYS A 200 28.72 -0.64 3.89
C LYS A 200 27.89 -1.03 5.12
N GLU A 201 27.47 -0.03 5.90
CA GLU A 201 26.66 -0.21 7.11
C GLU A 201 25.19 -0.51 6.81
N GLY A 202 24.74 -0.24 5.58
CA GLY A 202 23.40 -0.49 5.09
C GLY A 202 22.31 0.45 5.63
N ASP A 203 21.16 0.37 4.99
CA ASP A 203 19.92 1.05 5.36
C ASP A 203 18.72 0.11 5.16
N LEU A 204 17.71 0.21 6.02
CA LEU A 204 16.54 -0.67 6.06
C LEU A 204 15.32 0.15 5.66
N TYR A 205 14.47 -0.38 4.78
CA TYR A 205 13.26 0.29 4.31
C TYR A 205 12.06 -0.63 4.50
N PRO A 206 11.36 -0.57 5.66
CA PRO A 206 10.15 -1.33 5.91
C PRO A 206 8.97 -0.74 5.13
N MET A 207 8.10 -1.61 4.63
CA MET A 207 6.95 -1.23 3.82
C MET A 207 5.74 -2.07 4.24
N PHE A 208 4.75 -1.37 4.80
CA PHE A 208 3.42 -1.87 5.09
C PHE A 208 2.53 -0.63 5.26
N ALA A 209 1.36 -0.57 4.62
CA ALA A 209 0.53 0.64 4.67
C ALA A 209 0.13 0.96 6.12
N ARG A 210 0.38 2.19 6.57
CA ARG A 210 0.16 2.62 7.95
C ARG A 210 -0.03 4.13 8.07
N ALA A 211 -1.10 4.53 8.75
CA ALA A 211 -1.25 5.89 9.27
C ALA A 211 -0.36 6.05 10.52
N PRO A 212 0.66 6.93 10.49
CA PRO A 212 1.59 7.09 11.61
C PRO A 212 0.98 7.88 12.76
N ASN A 213 1.30 7.51 14.01
CA ASN A 213 0.86 8.24 15.21
C ASN A 213 1.58 9.59 15.39
N THR A 214 2.60 9.89 14.59
CA THR A 214 3.39 11.13 14.68
C THR A 214 3.11 12.01 13.48
N SER A 215 3.16 13.32 13.67
CA SER A 215 2.90 14.31 12.61
C SER A 215 4.00 14.42 11.54
N ALA A 216 5.18 13.85 11.78
CA ALA A 216 6.31 13.88 10.83
C ALA A 216 7.28 12.71 11.07
N PRO A 217 6.88 11.46 10.79
CA PRO A 217 7.78 10.32 10.87
C PRO A 217 8.90 10.48 9.83
N VAL A 218 10.14 10.58 10.30
CA VAL A 218 11.32 10.69 9.42
C VAL A 218 12.02 9.33 9.38
N HIS A 219 12.43 8.94 8.17
CA HIS A 219 13.25 7.76 7.93
C HIS A 219 14.50 7.78 8.79
N SER A 220 14.75 6.68 9.48
CA SER A 220 16.00 6.44 10.20
C SER A 220 16.69 5.22 9.59
N ARG A 221 18.00 5.06 9.86
CA ARG A 221 18.75 3.89 9.37
C ARG A 221 18.18 2.55 9.81
N SER A 222 17.36 2.54 10.86
CA SER A 222 16.68 1.35 11.36
C SER A 222 15.26 1.19 10.83
N GLY A 223 14.93 1.82 9.69
CA GLY A 223 13.63 1.72 9.03
C GLY A 223 12.71 2.91 9.23
N GLY A 224 12.84 3.64 10.33
CA GLY A 224 11.81 4.61 10.73
C GLY A 224 10.41 3.98 10.79
N ASP A 225 9.38 4.82 10.72
CA ASP A 225 7.99 4.39 10.59
C ASP A 225 7.66 4.17 9.10
N ASN A 226 7.04 3.04 8.78
CA ASN A 226 6.30 2.84 7.53
C ASN A 226 5.08 3.78 7.47
N LEU A 227 4.77 4.29 6.27
CA LEU A 227 3.73 5.29 6.01
C LEU A 227 2.58 4.71 5.16
N TYR A 228 1.82 5.57 4.48
CA TYR A 228 0.54 5.24 3.85
C TYR A 228 0.70 4.31 2.64
N GLY A 229 1.66 4.60 1.75
CA GLY A 229 1.90 3.83 0.52
C GLY A 229 2.97 2.72 0.64
N VAL A 230 2.85 1.70 -0.22
CA VAL A 230 3.82 0.61 -0.38
C VAL A 230 4.24 0.50 -1.85
N HIS A 231 5.50 0.87 -2.13
CA HIS A 231 6.06 0.94 -3.48
C HIS A 231 7.44 0.25 -3.54
N PRO A 232 7.48 -1.09 -3.63
CA PRO A 232 8.70 -1.90 -3.70
C PRO A 232 9.36 -1.87 -5.09
N PHE A 233 9.62 -0.66 -5.59
CA PHE A 233 10.30 -0.38 -6.84
C PHE A 233 11.61 0.35 -6.55
N VAL A 234 12.68 -0.03 -7.26
CA VAL A 234 13.99 0.61 -7.22
C VAL A 234 14.41 0.94 -8.65
N LEU A 235 14.88 2.18 -8.85
CA LEU A 235 15.61 2.61 -10.04
C LEU A 235 17.07 2.78 -9.66
N GLN A 236 17.95 2.10 -10.39
CA GLN A 236 19.40 2.24 -10.26
C GLN A 236 19.95 3.06 -11.43
N LEU A 237 20.69 4.12 -11.13
CA LEU A 237 21.54 4.78 -12.11
C LEU A 237 22.88 4.07 -12.15
N GLU A 238 23.24 3.67 -13.36
CA GLU A 238 24.51 3.04 -13.62
C GLU A 238 25.57 4.09 -13.80
N ASN A 239 26.74 3.83 -13.19
CA ASN A 239 27.98 4.61 -13.31
C ASN A 239 27.72 6.05 -13.73
N GLY A 240 27.48 6.97 -12.78
CA GLY A 240 26.86 8.30 -12.93
C GLY A 240 27.35 9.27 -14.04
N HIS A 241 28.22 8.81 -14.92
CA HIS A 241 28.69 9.40 -16.16
C HIS A 241 28.02 8.84 -17.44
N SER A 242 27.52 7.58 -17.46
CA SER A 242 26.92 6.98 -18.68
C SER A 242 25.46 7.39 -18.87
N GLY A 243 24.77 7.75 -17.78
CA GLY A 243 23.34 8.08 -17.78
C GLY A 243 22.44 6.86 -18.00
N GLN A 244 22.99 5.64 -18.00
CA GLN A 244 22.21 4.41 -18.10
C GLN A 244 21.52 4.09 -16.78
N ALA A 245 20.41 3.36 -16.86
CA ALA A 245 19.59 3.00 -15.73
C ALA A 245 18.90 1.66 -15.98
N HIS A 246 18.50 1.03 -14.89
CA HIS A 246 17.57 -0.09 -14.88
C HIS A 246 16.63 0.02 -13.68
N GLY A 247 15.55 -0.78 -13.70
CA GLY A 247 14.59 -0.82 -12.61
C GLY A 247 14.34 -2.25 -12.13
N ILE A 248 14.02 -2.38 -10.85
CA ILE A 248 13.61 -3.63 -10.21
C ILE A 248 12.31 -3.35 -9.47
N PHE A 249 11.27 -4.13 -9.75
CA PHE A 249 9.99 -4.08 -9.05
C PHE A 249 9.65 -5.43 -8.46
N VAL A 250 9.31 -5.47 -7.17
CA VAL A 250 8.84 -6.68 -6.49
C VAL A 250 7.33 -6.61 -6.33
N LEU A 251 6.60 -7.47 -7.03
CA LEU A 251 5.15 -7.53 -6.89
C LEU A 251 4.77 -8.27 -5.61
N ALA A 252 4.46 -7.52 -4.55
CA ALA A 252 4.00 -8.08 -3.29
C ALA A 252 3.08 -7.11 -2.53
N ALA A 253 2.13 -7.68 -1.77
CA ALA A 253 1.23 -6.94 -0.88
C ALA A 253 1.36 -7.36 0.60
N ASN A 254 2.20 -8.37 0.90
CA ASN A 254 2.54 -8.73 2.27
C ASN A 254 3.45 -7.66 2.86
N ALA A 255 3.52 -7.55 4.20
CA ALA A 255 4.53 -6.71 4.84
C ALA A 255 5.92 -7.16 4.36
N LEU A 256 6.73 -6.20 3.94
CA LEU A 256 8.05 -6.45 3.37
C LEU A 256 9.06 -5.39 3.81
N GLU A 257 10.33 -5.72 3.71
CA GLU A 257 11.42 -4.78 3.92
C GLU A 257 12.46 -4.94 2.81
N ALA A 258 13.14 -3.84 2.49
CA ALA A 258 14.34 -3.86 1.66
C ALA A 258 15.55 -3.45 2.50
N VAL A 259 16.61 -4.23 2.44
CA VAL A 259 17.92 -3.90 3.01
C VAL A 259 18.83 -3.50 1.85
N VAL A 260 19.26 -2.24 1.85
CA VAL A 260 20.15 -1.69 0.84
C VAL A 260 21.54 -1.57 1.44
N ARG A 261 22.51 -2.24 0.84
CA ARG A 261 23.94 -2.15 1.18
C ARG A 261 24.72 -1.77 -0.07
N ARG A 262 26.00 -1.52 0.07
CA ARG A 262 26.86 -1.11 -1.05
C ARG A 262 26.93 -2.13 -2.20
N ASP A 263 26.88 -3.41 -1.87
CA ASP A 263 27.11 -4.56 -2.74
C ASP A 263 25.82 -5.36 -3.03
N ALA A 264 24.76 -5.14 -2.25
CA ALA A 264 23.53 -5.93 -2.33
C ALA A 264 22.26 -5.14 -2.02
N LEU A 265 21.21 -5.43 -2.78
CA LEU A 265 19.82 -5.08 -2.46
C LEU A 265 19.08 -6.37 -2.10
N THR A 266 18.57 -6.45 -0.88
CA THR A 266 17.89 -7.64 -0.35
C THR A 266 16.46 -7.34 0.01
N PHE A 267 15.51 -8.12 -0.49
CA PHE A 267 14.10 -8.03 -0.11
C PHE A 267 13.76 -9.18 0.85
N ARG A 268 12.98 -8.87 1.88
CA ARG A 268 12.40 -9.84 2.80
C ARG A 268 10.91 -9.64 2.90
N LEU A 269 10.15 -10.71 2.73
CA LEU A 269 8.69 -10.67 2.68
C LEU A 269 8.11 -11.63 3.73
N THR A 270 6.98 -11.25 4.31
CA THR A 270 6.27 -12.05 5.32
C THR A 270 5.30 -13.09 4.75
N GLY A 271 5.21 -13.21 3.42
CA GLY A 271 4.29 -14.13 2.76
C GLY A 271 4.22 -13.95 1.24
N GLY A 272 3.31 -14.68 0.61
CA GLY A 272 3.12 -14.66 -0.85
C GLY A 272 4.18 -15.47 -1.61
N ILE A 273 4.56 -14.99 -2.79
CA ILE A 273 5.59 -15.58 -3.66
C ILE A 273 6.71 -14.57 -3.93
N ILE A 274 7.79 -15.00 -4.59
CA ILE A 274 8.76 -14.08 -5.18
C ILE A 274 8.32 -13.81 -6.61
N ASP A 275 8.04 -12.56 -6.94
CA ASP A 275 7.61 -12.10 -8.26
C ASP A 275 8.29 -10.77 -8.57
N VAL A 276 9.29 -10.82 -9.43
CA VAL A 276 10.23 -9.72 -9.68
C VAL A 276 10.20 -9.34 -11.14
N PHE A 277 10.05 -8.06 -11.43
CA PHE A 277 10.25 -7.48 -12.76
C PHE A 277 11.60 -6.76 -12.80
N VAL A 278 12.34 -6.96 -13.89
CA VAL A 278 13.56 -6.21 -14.19
C VAL A 278 13.33 -5.45 -15.49
N PHE A 279 13.58 -4.14 -15.46
CA PHE A 279 13.37 -3.18 -16.53
C PHE A 279 14.72 -2.71 -17.06
N SER A 280 15.00 -2.89 -18.34
CA SER A 280 16.34 -2.64 -18.90
C SER A 280 16.67 -1.16 -19.11
N GLY A 281 15.70 -0.24 -19.12
CA GLY A 281 15.95 1.17 -19.47
C GLY A 281 16.13 1.39 -20.99
N PRO A 282 17.11 2.17 -21.48
CA PRO A 282 18.37 2.51 -20.81
C PRO A 282 18.36 3.84 -20.07
N SER A 283 17.47 4.79 -20.33
CA SER A 283 17.43 6.05 -19.56
C SER A 283 16.51 5.91 -18.33
N PRO A 284 16.65 6.77 -17.30
CA PRO A 284 15.74 6.77 -16.16
C PRO A 284 14.27 6.95 -16.58
N GLN A 285 14.01 7.72 -17.64
CA GLN A 285 12.67 7.90 -18.18
C GLN A 285 12.13 6.60 -18.78
N ASP A 286 12.94 5.89 -19.57
CA ASP A 286 12.54 4.61 -20.17
C ASP A 286 12.21 3.58 -19.08
N VAL A 287 12.98 3.56 -17.99
CA VAL A 287 12.70 2.69 -16.84
C VAL A 287 11.33 2.99 -16.22
N ILE A 288 10.97 4.27 -16.05
CA ILE A 288 9.65 4.66 -15.53
C ILE A 288 8.53 4.34 -16.52
N GLU A 289 8.76 4.52 -17.82
CA GLU A 289 7.81 4.14 -18.87
C GLU A 289 7.55 2.62 -18.86
N GLN A 290 8.60 1.81 -18.71
CA GLN A 290 8.51 0.35 -18.61
C GLN A 290 7.81 -0.10 -17.32
N TYR A 291 8.13 0.53 -16.18
CA TYR A 291 7.46 0.25 -14.91
C TYR A 291 5.97 0.57 -14.96
N THR A 292 5.59 1.76 -15.47
CA THR A 292 4.18 2.17 -15.59
C THR A 292 3.41 1.40 -16.67
N ASP A 293 4.08 0.76 -17.61
CA ASP A 293 3.47 -0.21 -18.52
C ASP A 293 2.95 -1.46 -17.78
N VAL A 294 3.65 -1.85 -16.71
CA VAL A 294 3.30 -2.99 -15.84
C VAL A 294 2.23 -2.60 -14.82
N VAL A 295 2.44 -1.51 -14.08
CA VAL A 295 1.57 -1.13 -12.95
C VAL A 295 0.39 -0.23 -13.33
N GLY A 296 0.34 0.23 -14.58
CA GLY A 296 -0.65 1.19 -15.06
C GLY A 296 -0.06 2.60 -15.16
N ARG A 297 -0.37 3.28 -16.27
CA ARG A 297 0.02 4.67 -16.49
C ARG A 297 -0.85 5.59 -15.62
N PRO A 298 -0.31 6.73 -15.13
CA PRO A 298 -1.11 7.70 -14.38
C PRO A 298 -2.33 8.14 -15.19
N GLU A 299 -3.50 8.17 -14.54
CA GLU A 299 -4.74 8.70 -15.13
C GLU A 299 -4.56 10.20 -15.43
N LEU A 300 -5.14 10.69 -16.53
CA LEU A 300 -5.10 12.10 -16.87
C LEU A 300 -6.05 12.88 -15.94
N PRO A 301 -5.56 13.74 -15.03
CA PRO A 301 -6.44 14.48 -14.14
C PRO A 301 -7.29 15.50 -14.93
N PRO A 302 -8.50 15.84 -14.46
CA PRO A 302 -9.24 16.97 -15.02
C PRO A 302 -8.43 18.26 -14.83
N TYR A 303 -8.50 19.17 -15.81
CA TYR A 303 -7.61 20.34 -15.84
C TYR A 303 -7.66 21.19 -14.57
N TRP A 304 -8.84 21.33 -13.94
CA TRP A 304 -9.03 22.10 -12.70
C TRP A 304 -8.22 21.55 -11.51
N ALA A 305 -7.91 20.24 -11.51
CA ALA A 305 -7.16 19.62 -10.43
C ALA A 305 -5.67 20.04 -10.40
N LEU A 306 -5.19 20.72 -11.45
CA LEU A 306 -3.85 21.31 -11.52
C LEU A 306 -3.80 22.72 -10.93
N GLY A 307 -4.96 23.30 -10.61
CA GLY A 307 -5.10 24.62 -10.02
C GLY A 307 -4.71 24.67 -8.54
N TYR A 308 -4.81 25.84 -7.92
CA TYR A 308 -4.55 25.97 -6.49
C TYR A 308 -5.77 25.53 -5.68
N HIS A 309 -5.57 24.62 -4.74
CA HIS A 309 -6.62 24.06 -3.90
C HIS A 309 -6.46 24.61 -2.48
N VAL A 310 -7.57 24.99 -1.85
CA VAL A 310 -7.60 25.38 -0.43
C VAL A 310 -8.53 24.44 0.31
N GLY A 311 -8.15 24.05 1.52
CA GLY A 311 -9.03 23.40 2.47
C GLY A 311 -8.79 23.95 3.85
N ASN A 312 -9.74 23.73 4.75
CA ASN A 312 -9.53 23.98 6.16
C ASN A 312 -9.90 22.73 6.95
N ARG A 313 -9.05 22.39 7.91
CA ARG A 313 -9.31 21.40 8.95
C ARG A 313 -9.24 22.12 10.30
N GLY A 314 -10.32 22.07 11.06
CA GLY A 314 -10.40 22.68 12.39
C GLY A 314 -10.79 24.17 12.43
N GLY A 315 -11.13 24.59 13.66
CA GLY A 315 -11.74 25.85 14.05
C GLY A 315 -12.60 25.63 15.30
N ASP A 316 -12.93 26.67 16.08
CA ASP A 316 -13.75 26.49 17.30
C ASP A 316 -15.20 26.07 16.98
N ASP A 317 -15.70 26.44 15.80
CA ASP A 317 -17.07 26.15 15.33
C ASP A 317 -17.14 26.13 13.79
N PRO A 318 -16.65 25.06 13.12
CA PRO A 318 -16.57 25.00 11.66
C PRO A 318 -17.97 24.96 11.02
N SER A 319 -18.16 25.78 9.98
CA SER A 319 -19.44 25.92 9.28
C SER A 319 -19.26 26.27 7.79
N ALA A 320 -20.34 26.15 7.01
CA ALA A 320 -20.37 26.61 5.61
C ALA A 320 -20.04 28.12 5.47
N ASP A 321 -20.41 28.93 6.45
CA ASP A 321 -20.10 30.36 6.48
C ASP A 321 -18.59 30.63 6.63
N ASP A 322 -17.87 29.79 7.36
CA ASP A 322 -16.42 29.93 7.51
C ASP A 322 -15.69 29.55 6.23
N ALA A 323 -16.15 28.51 5.53
CA ALA A 323 -15.69 28.18 4.18
C ALA A 323 -15.87 29.37 3.23
N LEU A 324 -17.07 29.98 3.23
CA LEU A 324 -17.36 31.17 2.42
C LEU A 324 -16.46 32.36 2.77
N LYS A 325 -16.15 32.60 4.06
CA LYS A 325 -15.23 33.66 4.49
C LYS A 325 -13.82 33.43 3.96
N VAL A 326 -13.31 32.20 3.98
CA VAL A 326 -11.98 31.86 3.43
C VAL A 326 -11.94 32.13 1.94
N VAL A 327 -12.90 31.59 1.18
CA VAL A 327 -13.00 31.78 -0.27
C VAL A 327 -13.13 33.26 -0.64
N THR A 328 -13.99 34.00 0.06
CA THR A 328 -14.18 35.45 -0.16
C THR A 328 -12.88 36.22 0.05
N LYS A 329 -12.11 35.91 1.11
CA LYS A 329 -10.82 36.57 1.35
C LYS A 329 -9.81 36.30 0.24
N LEU A 330 -9.72 35.06 -0.24
CA LEU A 330 -8.82 34.69 -1.34
C LEU A 330 -9.21 35.42 -2.64
N ARG A 331 -10.50 35.45 -2.97
CA ARG A 331 -11.04 36.19 -4.12
C ARG A 331 -10.75 37.69 -4.02
N LEU A 332 -11.01 38.32 -2.86
CA LEU A 332 -10.72 39.74 -2.61
C LEU A 332 -9.21 40.06 -2.69
N ALA A 333 -8.36 39.10 -2.32
CA ALA A 333 -6.92 39.23 -2.44
C ALA A 333 -6.39 38.94 -3.86
N GLY A 334 -7.26 38.51 -4.79
CA GLY A 334 -6.87 38.14 -6.15
C GLY A 334 -6.02 36.87 -6.23
N VAL A 335 -6.11 35.98 -5.24
CA VAL A 335 -5.40 34.69 -5.24
C VAL A 335 -6.16 33.70 -6.13
N PRO A 336 -5.54 33.13 -7.17
CA PRO A 336 -6.16 32.07 -7.97
C PRO A 336 -6.47 30.86 -7.09
N MET A 337 -7.66 30.30 -7.23
CA MET A 337 -8.12 29.12 -6.51
C MET A 337 -9.11 28.38 -7.41
N ASP A 338 -8.89 27.09 -7.62
CA ASP A 338 -9.74 26.25 -8.47
C ASP A 338 -10.65 25.36 -7.64
N ALA A 339 -10.23 24.90 -6.46
CA ALA A 339 -11.05 24.02 -5.63
C ALA A 339 -11.02 24.36 -4.14
N TYR A 340 -12.18 24.24 -3.49
CA TYR A 340 -12.33 24.22 -2.04
C TYR A 340 -12.49 22.80 -1.53
N TRP A 341 -11.74 22.43 -0.50
CA TRP A 341 -11.72 21.11 0.13
C TRP A 341 -12.35 21.19 1.51
N GLN A 342 -13.36 20.36 1.73
CA GLN A 342 -14.03 20.21 3.02
C GLN A 342 -13.63 18.88 3.66
N ASP A 343 -12.94 18.97 4.79
CA ASP A 343 -12.58 17.85 5.67
C ASP A 343 -13.81 17.41 6.50
N ILE A 344 -13.68 16.41 7.36
CA ILE A 344 -14.75 15.62 7.98
C ILE A 344 -15.76 16.41 8.81
N GLU A 345 -15.54 17.69 9.11
CA GLU A 345 -16.41 18.46 10.01
C GLU A 345 -17.83 18.65 9.46
N TYR A 346 -18.04 18.46 8.16
CA TYR A 346 -19.38 18.45 7.58
C TYR A 346 -20.17 17.18 7.89
N MET A 347 -19.49 16.09 8.26
CA MET A 347 -20.14 14.80 8.50
C MET A 347 -20.81 14.78 9.88
N ASP A 348 -21.93 14.09 9.97
CA ASP A 348 -22.67 13.87 11.21
C ASP A 348 -21.89 12.95 12.19
N ASP A 349 -22.30 12.94 13.45
CA ASP A 349 -21.78 12.07 14.53
C ASP A 349 -20.24 11.98 14.60
N ASP A 350 -19.53 13.10 14.44
CA ASP A 350 -18.06 13.18 14.45
C ASP A 350 -17.38 12.35 13.34
N GLY A 351 -17.76 12.58 12.07
CA GLY A 351 -17.08 11.95 10.92
C GLY A 351 -17.76 10.69 10.38
N ARG A 352 -19.09 10.59 10.44
CA ARG A 352 -19.83 9.43 9.90
C ARG A 352 -19.83 9.55 8.37
N ALA A 353 -19.16 8.63 7.69
CA ALA A 353 -19.10 8.63 6.23
C ALA A 353 -20.50 8.71 5.61
N LEU A 354 -20.61 9.36 4.44
CA LEU A 354 -21.87 9.49 3.69
C LEU A 354 -23.01 10.17 4.48
N SER A 355 -22.69 11.12 5.36
CA SER A 355 -23.66 11.88 6.15
C SER A 355 -23.37 13.39 6.12
N LEU A 356 -24.26 14.19 6.72
CA LEU A 356 -24.13 15.64 6.82
C LEU A 356 -24.68 16.12 8.18
N ASP A 357 -23.88 16.88 8.93
CA ASP A 357 -24.29 17.59 10.14
C ASP A 357 -25.10 18.83 9.74
N GLU A 358 -26.43 18.67 9.65
CA GLU A 358 -27.37 19.73 9.28
C GLU A 358 -27.39 20.91 10.27
N SER A 359 -26.81 20.76 11.47
CA SER A 359 -26.75 21.84 12.45
C SER A 359 -25.64 22.86 12.15
N LYS A 360 -24.55 22.42 11.51
CA LYS A 360 -23.39 23.26 11.14
C LYS A 360 -23.26 23.49 9.64
N PHE A 361 -23.70 22.52 8.86
CA PHE A 361 -23.58 22.47 7.41
C PHE A 361 -24.93 22.10 6.80
N SER A 362 -25.93 22.98 6.94
CA SER A 362 -27.26 22.69 6.39
C SER A 362 -27.19 22.44 4.89
N ARG A 363 -28.04 21.53 4.37
CA ARG A 363 -28.11 21.24 2.93
C ARG A 363 -28.32 22.50 2.10
N GLN A 364 -29.09 23.44 2.61
CA GLN A 364 -29.36 24.71 1.94
C GLN A 364 -28.10 25.57 1.83
N ASP A 365 -27.34 25.70 2.91
CA ASP A 365 -26.12 26.52 2.94
C ASP A 365 -25.02 25.89 2.10
N MET A 366 -24.83 24.57 2.20
CA MET A 366 -23.86 23.84 1.39
C MET A 366 -24.17 23.93 -0.10
N ARG A 367 -25.43 23.76 -0.51
CA ARG A 367 -25.82 23.95 -1.93
C ARG A 367 -25.59 25.38 -2.38
N SER A 368 -25.90 26.36 -1.55
CA SER A 368 -25.68 27.77 -1.88
C SER A 368 -24.19 28.09 -2.04
N PHE A 369 -23.35 27.56 -1.15
CA PHE A 369 -21.90 27.70 -1.21
C PHE A 369 -21.30 27.02 -2.45
N ILE A 370 -21.70 25.78 -2.75
CA ILE A 370 -21.23 25.05 -3.93
C ILE A 370 -21.67 25.76 -5.22
N ASN A 371 -22.92 26.24 -5.29
CA ASN A 371 -23.39 27.03 -6.42
C ASN A 371 -22.60 28.33 -6.60
N ASP A 372 -22.19 28.98 -5.51
CA ASP A 372 -21.30 30.14 -5.57
C ASP A 372 -19.90 29.78 -6.09
N LEU A 373 -19.33 28.63 -5.68
CA LEU A 373 -18.08 28.12 -6.25
C LEU A 373 -18.23 27.90 -7.76
N HIS A 374 -19.26 27.16 -8.18
CA HIS A 374 -19.52 26.87 -9.60
C HIS A 374 -19.75 28.13 -10.43
N PHE A 375 -20.47 29.13 -9.89
CA PHE A 375 -20.68 30.42 -10.55
C PHE A 375 -19.36 31.15 -10.83
N HIS A 376 -18.35 30.97 -9.98
CA HIS A 376 -17.01 31.52 -10.14
C HIS A 376 -16.04 30.57 -10.86
N GLY A 377 -16.53 29.46 -11.43
CA GLY A 377 -15.70 28.47 -12.14
C GLY A 377 -14.78 27.66 -11.22
N GLN A 378 -15.17 27.51 -9.95
CA GLN A 378 -14.44 26.78 -8.91
C GLN A 378 -15.19 25.50 -8.53
N TYR A 379 -14.50 24.55 -7.92
CA TYR A 379 -14.98 23.20 -7.64
C TYR A 379 -14.98 22.90 -6.14
N PHE A 380 -15.80 21.94 -5.73
CA PHE A 380 -15.92 21.48 -4.36
C PHE A 380 -15.46 20.03 -4.22
N VAL A 381 -14.51 19.78 -3.32
CA VAL A 381 -14.00 18.45 -2.98
C VAL A 381 -14.35 18.14 -1.54
N CYS A 382 -14.87 16.94 -1.27
CA CYS A 382 -15.15 16.51 0.10
C CYS A 382 -14.43 15.21 0.44
N VAL A 383 -14.07 15.06 1.70
CA VAL A 383 -13.48 13.81 2.20
C VAL A 383 -14.53 12.71 2.32
N GLN A 384 -14.13 11.47 2.06
CA GLN A 384 -14.86 10.25 2.41
C GLN A 384 -13.86 9.23 2.97
N VAL A 385 -14.32 8.46 3.96
CA VAL A 385 -13.51 7.41 4.62
C VAL A 385 -14.13 6.03 4.36
N PRO A 386 -13.33 4.95 4.36
CA PRO A 386 -13.83 3.60 4.09
C PRO A 386 -14.62 2.98 5.26
N ALA A 387 -14.54 3.58 6.45
CA ALA A 387 -15.21 3.14 7.65
C ALA A 387 -16.68 3.56 7.65
N ILE A 388 -17.59 2.58 7.72
CA ILE A 388 -19.04 2.79 7.75
C ILE A 388 -19.58 2.55 9.16
N ARG A 389 -20.42 3.49 9.63
CA ARG A 389 -21.05 3.45 10.95
C ARG A 389 -22.58 3.43 10.84
N SER A 390 -23.22 2.73 11.77
CA SER A 390 -24.66 2.77 11.97
C SER A 390 -25.11 4.16 12.43
N GLN A 391 -26.33 4.56 12.04
CA GLN A 391 -26.93 5.84 12.41
C GLN A 391 -27.39 5.90 13.89
N ASN A 392 -27.47 4.76 14.60
CA ASN A 392 -28.16 4.67 15.89
C ASN A 392 -27.33 4.91 17.17
N LEU A 393 -26.06 5.31 17.08
CA LEU A 393 -25.17 5.32 18.25
C LEU A 393 -25.06 6.63 19.04
N SER A 394 -25.73 7.72 18.66
CA SER A 394 -25.56 9.03 19.33
C SER A 394 -26.74 9.51 20.19
N ARG A 395 -27.68 8.63 20.56
CA ARG A 395 -28.84 9.03 21.39
C ARG A 395 -29.10 8.24 22.67
N GLU A 396 -28.11 7.60 23.28
CA GLU A 396 -28.30 7.09 24.65
C GLU A 396 -26.98 6.89 25.44
N VAL A 397 -26.27 8.00 25.72
CA VAL A 397 -25.44 8.08 26.94
C VAL A 397 -25.83 9.34 27.72
N GLY A 398 -27.11 9.37 28.10
CA GLY A 398 -27.56 10.21 29.20
C GLY A 398 -27.04 9.60 30.50
N SER A 399 -26.32 10.40 31.28
CA SER A 399 -25.79 10.05 32.60
C SER A 399 -26.85 9.30 33.45
N ASP A 400 -26.64 8.01 33.64
CA ASP A 400 -27.52 7.18 34.43
C ASP A 400 -27.24 7.41 35.93
N GLN A 401 -27.84 8.46 36.46
CA GLN A 401 -28.18 8.57 37.87
C GLN A 401 -29.69 8.76 37.97
N HIS A 402 -30.46 7.68 37.97
CA HIS A 402 -31.36 7.33 39.06
C HIS A 402 -32.22 6.12 38.67
N ALA A 403 -32.07 5.06 39.46
CA ALA A 403 -32.97 3.94 39.49
C ALA A 403 -34.41 4.38 39.79
N GLY A 404 -35.37 3.91 38.99
CA GLY A 404 -36.72 3.69 39.48
C GLY A 404 -37.86 3.88 38.47
N ARG A 405 -38.50 2.75 38.15
CA ARG A 405 -39.95 2.56 38.01
C ARG A 405 -40.50 2.45 36.58
N MET A 406 -40.82 1.20 36.22
CA MET A 406 -41.84 0.79 35.24
C MET A 406 -43.07 1.72 35.24
N THR A 407 -43.64 2.05 34.07
CA THR A 407 -44.92 1.48 33.55
C THR A 407 -45.46 2.19 32.28
N LYS A 408 -45.96 1.36 31.35
CA LYS A 408 -47.22 1.42 30.56
C LYS A 408 -47.46 2.46 29.43
N TYR A 409 -47.80 1.88 28.27
CA TYR A 409 -48.73 2.32 27.20
C TYR A 409 -49.66 3.52 27.50
N ASN A 410 -49.76 4.48 26.56
CA ASN A 410 -51.03 4.87 25.90
C ASN A 410 -50.92 6.07 24.89
N THR A 411 -51.37 5.79 23.65
CA THR A 411 -52.39 6.50 22.83
C THR A 411 -52.20 7.94 22.30
N GLU A 412 -52.39 8.03 20.97
CA GLU A 412 -52.93 9.08 20.09
C GLU A 412 -53.37 10.43 20.67
N ALA A 413 -52.91 11.52 20.04
CA ALA A 413 -53.73 12.71 19.76
C ALA A 413 -53.11 13.57 18.64
N ASP A 414 -53.76 13.52 17.46
CA ASP A 414 -53.63 14.48 16.37
C ASP A 414 -54.15 15.88 16.77
N VAL A 415 -53.40 16.94 16.42
CA VAL A 415 -54.00 18.24 16.05
C VAL A 415 -53.23 18.85 14.88
N GLN A 416 -53.90 18.90 13.73
CA GLN A 416 -53.51 19.58 12.50
C GLN A 416 -53.20 21.07 12.70
N ARG A 417 -52.10 21.54 12.09
CA ARG A 417 -52.01 22.87 11.49
C ARG A 417 -51.30 22.79 10.14
N SER A 418 -52.10 22.92 9.08
CA SER A 418 -51.67 23.10 7.70
C SER A 418 -51.01 24.45 7.52
N ALA A 419 -49.75 24.47 7.07
CA ALA A 419 -49.16 25.58 6.33
C ALA A 419 -48.55 24.98 5.05
N PHE A 420 -48.93 25.60 3.93
CA PHE A 420 -48.66 25.18 2.57
C PHE A 420 -47.17 25.38 2.26
N THR A 421 -46.38 24.32 2.36
CA THR A 421 -45.00 24.28 1.85
C THR A 421 -44.94 23.31 0.69
N MET A 422 -44.35 23.80 -0.39
CA MET A 422 -44.09 23.15 -1.65
C MET A 422 -43.45 21.77 -1.42
N GLN A 423 -44.21 20.70 -1.64
CA GLN A 423 -43.73 19.32 -1.63
C GLN A 423 -42.67 19.14 -2.72
N ILE A 424 -41.40 19.31 -2.35
CA ILE A 424 -40.27 18.78 -3.11
C ILE A 424 -39.71 17.64 -2.26
N ASP A 425 -40.20 16.43 -2.52
CA ASP A 425 -39.46 15.16 -2.35
C ASP A 425 -38.77 14.86 -0.98
N GLU A 426 -39.23 15.43 0.14
CA GLU A 426 -38.70 15.13 1.49
C GLU A 426 -39.00 13.70 1.97
N GLU A 427 -39.97 13.00 1.38
CA GLU A 427 -40.37 11.64 1.81
C GLU A 427 -39.39 10.52 1.44
N ARG A 428 -38.34 10.79 0.64
CA ARG A 428 -37.34 9.77 0.23
C ARG A 428 -36.05 9.74 1.06
N ASP A 429 -35.95 10.59 2.08
CA ASP A 429 -34.76 10.71 2.94
C ASP A 429 -34.68 9.58 4.00
N HIS A 430 -35.80 8.93 4.33
CA HIS A 430 -35.87 7.88 5.34
C HIS A 430 -35.42 6.48 4.86
N GLU A 431 -35.07 6.29 3.58
CA GLU A 431 -34.73 4.97 3.01
C GLU A 431 -33.24 4.79 2.66
N TRP A 432 -32.39 5.80 2.87
CA TRP A 432 -30.97 5.70 2.52
C TRP A 432 -30.08 5.46 3.75
N ASP A 433 -29.81 4.19 4.03
CA ASP A 433 -28.87 3.74 5.05
C ASP A 433 -27.69 2.98 4.41
N PRO A 434 -26.48 3.57 4.39
CA PRO A 434 -25.27 2.90 3.89
C PRO A 434 -24.96 1.59 4.64
N MET A 435 -25.19 1.53 5.95
CA MET A 435 -24.94 0.34 6.77
C MET A 435 -25.85 -0.80 6.30
N ALA A 436 -27.17 -0.58 6.28
CA ALA A 436 -28.14 -1.59 5.84
C ALA A 436 -27.91 -2.06 4.40
N ARG A 437 -27.59 -1.14 3.47
CA ARG A 437 -27.32 -1.52 2.08
C ARG A 437 -26.03 -2.34 1.92
N GLY A 438 -25.00 -2.04 2.72
CA GLY A 438 -23.77 -2.83 2.70
C GLY A 438 -23.98 -4.24 3.28
N GLU A 439 -24.86 -4.38 4.27
CA GLU A 439 -25.26 -5.69 4.81
C GLU A 439 -26.05 -6.51 3.77
N GLU A 440 -26.98 -5.87 3.06
CA GLU A 440 -27.76 -6.51 1.99
C GLU A 440 -26.86 -7.08 0.88
N LEU A 441 -25.79 -6.36 0.54
CA LEU A 441 -24.85 -6.74 -0.53
C LEU A 441 -23.66 -7.58 -0.03
N ASP A 442 -23.57 -7.80 1.29
CA ASP A 442 -22.52 -8.56 1.97
C ASP A 442 -21.10 -8.05 1.67
N VAL A 443 -20.90 -6.72 1.67
CA VAL A 443 -19.66 -6.06 1.19
C VAL A 443 -18.67 -5.68 2.29
N PHE A 444 -18.93 -6.01 3.55
CA PHE A 444 -18.03 -5.65 4.64
C PHE A 444 -16.99 -6.74 4.90
N VAL A 445 -15.82 -6.32 5.36
CA VAL A 445 -14.78 -7.23 5.85
C VAL A 445 -15.36 -8.12 6.96
N LYS A 446 -14.94 -9.39 6.97
CA LYS A 446 -15.38 -10.41 7.92
C LYS A 446 -14.23 -10.96 8.75
N GLY A 447 -14.55 -11.46 9.94
CA GLY A 447 -13.65 -12.22 10.77
C GLY A 447 -13.40 -13.63 10.23
N ILE A 448 -12.54 -14.37 10.91
CA ILE A 448 -12.04 -15.69 10.45
C ILE A 448 -13.12 -16.77 10.39
N HIS A 449 -14.26 -16.58 11.07
CA HIS A 449 -15.42 -17.48 11.05
C HIS A 449 -16.58 -16.93 10.21
N GLY A 450 -16.36 -15.85 9.45
CA GLY A 450 -17.36 -15.19 8.62
C GLY A 450 -18.28 -14.22 9.37
N GLU A 451 -18.00 -13.98 10.65
CA GLU A 451 -18.65 -12.98 11.49
C GLU A 451 -18.30 -11.55 11.03
N ARG A 452 -19.11 -10.58 11.44
CA ARG A 452 -18.86 -9.17 11.12
C ARG A 452 -17.58 -8.68 11.78
N TYR A 453 -16.72 -8.03 11.01
CA TYR A 453 -15.52 -7.39 11.53
C TYR A 453 -15.75 -5.89 11.72
N ALA A 454 -15.55 -5.41 12.95
CA ALA A 454 -15.60 -4.00 13.27
C ALA A 454 -14.43 -3.61 14.17
N GLN A 455 -13.94 -2.38 13.98
CA GLN A 455 -12.91 -1.77 14.82
C GLN A 455 -13.25 -0.32 15.12
N LYS A 456 -12.60 0.24 16.14
CA LYS A 456 -12.67 1.67 16.41
C LYS A 456 -11.96 2.44 15.31
N ALA A 457 -12.73 3.17 14.51
CA ALA A 457 -12.22 4.14 13.55
C ALA A 457 -12.02 5.50 14.24
N PHE A 458 -11.78 6.55 13.45
CA PHE A 458 -11.63 7.94 13.90
C PHE A 458 -12.53 8.30 15.07
N TRP A 459 -11.96 9.01 16.05
CA TRP A 459 -12.65 9.43 17.27
C TRP A 459 -13.19 8.28 18.13
N SER A 460 -12.62 7.08 17.97
CA SER A 460 -12.86 5.88 18.80
C SER A 460 -14.29 5.30 18.72
N GLN A 461 -14.98 5.57 17.62
CA GLN A 461 -16.32 5.02 17.34
C GLN A 461 -16.20 3.71 16.57
N TRP A 462 -17.09 2.74 16.86
CA TRP A 462 -17.12 1.46 16.16
C TRP A 462 -17.57 1.64 14.71
N ALA A 463 -16.84 1.01 13.79
CA ALA A 463 -17.13 1.02 12.37
C ALA A 463 -16.79 -0.33 11.73
N VAL A 464 -17.53 -0.67 10.68
CA VAL A 464 -17.18 -1.74 9.74
C VAL A 464 -16.39 -1.16 8.57
N PHE A 465 -15.64 -2.00 7.86
CA PHE A 465 -14.84 -1.58 6.71
C PHE A 465 -15.36 -2.26 5.45
N VAL A 466 -15.49 -1.50 4.37
CA VAL A 466 -15.86 -2.05 3.06
C VAL A 466 -14.71 -2.93 2.55
N ASP A 467 -15.01 -4.16 2.18
CA ASP A 467 -14.10 -5.01 1.43
C ASP A 467 -14.14 -4.61 -0.05
N PHE A 468 -13.24 -3.73 -0.47
CA PHE A 468 -13.17 -3.26 -1.85
C PHE A 468 -12.74 -4.33 -2.86
N PHE A 469 -12.33 -5.53 -2.42
CA PHE A 469 -12.10 -6.68 -3.30
C PHE A 469 -13.37 -7.53 -3.51
N HIS A 470 -14.44 -7.28 -2.75
CA HIS A 470 -15.69 -8.00 -2.93
C HIS A 470 -16.35 -7.61 -4.27
N PRO A 471 -16.91 -8.57 -5.06
CA PRO A 471 -17.49 -8.29 -6.37
C PRO A 471 -18.61 -7.23 -6.38
N ASN A 472 -19.33 -7.08 -5.27
CA ASN A 472 -20.41 -6.10 -5.12
C ASN A 472 -19.94 -4.74 -4.56
N ALA A 473 -18.69 -4.61 -4.12
CA ALA A 473 -18.23 -3.40 -3.42
C ALA A 473 -18.23 -2.16 -4.32
N GLN A 474 -17.84 -2.30 -5.59
CA GLN A 474 -17.88 -1.19 -6.54
C GLN A 474 -19.32 -0.71 -6.79
N GLN A 475 -20.28 -1.64 -6.92
CA GLN A 475 -21.70 -1.30 -7.04
C GLN A 475 -22.19 -0.57 -5.80
N TYR A 476 -21.93 -1.14 -4.62
CA TYR A 476 -22.31 -0.55 -3.34
C TYR A 476 -21.80 0.88 -3.21
N TRP A 477 -20.48 1.08 -3.38
CA TRP A 477 -19.84 2.37 -3.19
C TRP A 477 -20.33 3.42 -4.19
N HIS A 478 -20.50 3.04 -5.46
CA HIS A 478 -21.05 3.92 -6.48
C HIS A 478 -22.49 4.33 -6.15
N GLU A 479 -23.35 3.38 -5.77
CA GLU A 479 -24.74 3.67 -5.37
C GLU A 479 -24.80 4.64 -4.19
N GLN A 480 -23.94 4.44 -3.17
CA GLN A 480 -23.89 5.32 -2.00
C GLN A 480 -23.45 6.73 -2.38
N LEU A 481 -22.34 6.86 -3.13
CA LEU A 481 -21.84 8.16 -3.56
C LEU A 481 -22.80 8.88 -4.51
N ALA A 482 -23.48 8.16 -5.41
CA ALA A 482 -24.46 8.75 -6.32
C ALA A 482 -25.67 9.31 -5.57
N LYS A 483 -26.15 8.60 -4.54
CA LYS A 483 -27.21 9.09 -3.65
C LYS A 483 -26.72 10.29 -2.83
N PHE A 484 -25.55 10.20 -2.22
CA PHE A 484 -24.95 11.29 -1.45
C PHE A 484 -24.81 12.57 -2.29
N HIS A 485 -24.23 12.45 -3.49
CA HIS A 485 -24.08 13.55 -4.44
C HIS A 485 -25.42 14.20 -4.80
N LYS A 486 -26.42 13.38 -5.13
CA LYS A 486 -27.71 13.85 -5.64
C LYS A 486 -28.57 14.49 -4.55
N TYR A 487 -28.61 13.89 -3.36
CA TYR A 487 -29.57 14.25 -2.33
C TYR A 487 -28.98 15.12 -1.22
N VAL A 488 -27.67 15.01 -0.96
CA VAL A 488 -27.03 15.68 0.17
C VAL A 488 -26.06 16.75 -0.30
N LEU A 489 -24.98 16.37 -0.99
CA LEU A 489 -23.84 17.25 -1.23
C LEU A 489 -23.29 17.10 -2.67
N PRO A 490 -23.59 18.03 -3.61
CA PRO A 490 -23.18 17.92 -5.01
C PRO A 490 -21.69 18.24 -5.21
N PHE A 491 -20.81 17.33 -4.81
CA PHE A 491 -19.35 17.47 -4.93
C PHE A 491 -18.83 17.22 -6.35
N ASP A 492 -17.69 17.85 -6.69
CA ASP A 492 -17.00 17.68 -7.97
C ASP A 492 -15.82 16.69 -7.90
N GLY A 493 -15.33 16.43 -6.68
CA GLY A 493 -14.26 15.48 -6.42
C GLY A 493 -14.34 14.88 -5.02
N LEU A 494 -13.63 13.78 -4.82
CA LEU A 494 -13.55 13.08 -3.55
C LEU A 494 -12.09 13.02 -3.09
N TRP A 495 -11.88 13.33 -1.82
CA TRP A 495 -10.66 12.99 -1.11
C TRP A 495 -10.93 11.70 -0.33
N LEU A 496 -10.28 10.61 -0.72
CA LEU A 496 -10.37 9.35 0.01
C LEU A 496 -9.26 9.33 1.06
N ASP A 497 -9.64 9.26 2.33
CA ASP A 497 -8.69 9.28 3.44
C ASP A 497 -8.82 8.03 4.31
N MET A 498 -7.78 7.76 5.10
CA MET A 498 -7.73 6.72 6.11
C MET A 498 -7.91 5.28 5.59
N ASN A 499 -7.36 5.05 4.41
CA ASN A 499 -7.57 3.86 3.59
C ASN A 499 -6.38 2.89 3.58
N GLU A 500 -5.49 2.97 4.58
CA GLU A 500 -4.43 1.98 4.78
C GLU A 500 -4.95 0.54 4.98
N PRO A 501 -6.07 0.26 5.71
CA PRO A 501 -7.01 1.11 6.46
C PRO A 501 -6.56 1.46 7.89
N SER A 502 -6.88 2.68 8.35
CA SER A 502 -6.51 3.15 9.69
C SER A 502 -7.60 2.92 10.75
N SER A 503 -7.16 2.70 11.98
CA SER A 503 -7.96 2.31 13.14
C SER A 503 -7.28 2.82 14.41
N THR A 504 -8.03 3.34 15.39
CA THR A 504 -7.49 3.92 16.64
C THR A 504 -7.24 2.87 17.73
N CYS A 505 -6.93 1.64 17.29
CA CYS A 505 -6.54 0.44 18.04
C CYS A 505 -6.46 0.56 19.58
N ASP A 506 -7.35 -0.15 20.28
CA ASP A 506 -7.14 -0.67 21.63
C ASP A 506 -6.96 -2.20 21.64
N CYS A 507 -6.71 -2.79 20.46
CA CYS A 507 -6.68 -4.24 20.19
C CYS A 507 -8.00 -4.96 20.53
N THR A 508 -9.12 -4.25 20.73
CA THR A 508 -10.43 -4.87 21.00
C THR A 508 -11.29 -4.93 19.75
N PHE A 509 -11.91 -6.09 19.54
CA PHE A 509 -12.92 -6.32 18.51
C PHE A 509 -14.30 -5.99 19.10
N ALA A 510 -15.20 -5.46 18.28
CA ALA A 510 -16.57 -5.23 18.71
C ALA A 510 -17.25 -6.56 19.07
N ALA A 511 -18.00 -6.62 20.17
CA ALA A 511 -19.00 -7.68 20.31
C ALA A 511 -20.15 -7.41 19.32
N GLU A 512 -20.93 -8.43 18.93
CA GLU A 512 -22.08 -8.23 18.01
C GLU A 512 -23.02 -7.10 18.47
N ASN A 513 -23.18 -6.93 19.79
CA ASN A 513 -24.04 -5.90 20.39
C ASN A 513 -23.44 -4.49 20.34
N ASP A 514 -22.13 -4.32 20.13
CA ASP A 514 -21.49 -2.99 20.04
C ASP A 514 -21.62 -2.38 18.63
N ILE A 515 -22.15 -3.15 17.68
CA ILE A 515 -22.32 -2.78 16.27
C ILE A 515 -23.74 -2.29 15.96
N TYR A 516 -24.72 -2.66 16.79
CA TYR A 516 -26.15 -2.29 16.67
C TYR A 516 -26.54 -1.28 17.76
#